data_AF-A0A928HFY5-F1
#
_entry.id   AF-A0A928HFY5-F1
#
_cell.length_a   1.000
_cell.length_b   1.000
_cell.length_c   1.000
_cell.angle_alpha   90.00
_cell.angle_beta   90.00
_cell.angle_gamma   90.00
#
_symmetry.space_group_name_H-M   'P 1'
#
loop_
_entity.id
_entity.type
_entity.pdbx_description
1 polymer ?
#
loop_
_entity_poly.entity_id
_entity_poly.type
_entity_poly.pdbx_seq_one_letter_code
_entity_poly.pdbx_strand_id
1 'polypeptide(L)'
;MISSYPVFVIRIGSGYATMATPDSPEEKPEFAILVFTAEALADAFIEAVGIQDADVRFLRNERELGRVLAVQPAEVTHIAIDSVLEDGHLQTNCLTLYEMVKEHMPLARSPWDYPVFLLRQSDGQFAAIATEKSLVLALFTSNQKAKEYRARLERPSQYELTRVETPSQLHDFLKSLPEETSAVAFNPTIDDGSRHSAVQCMEVAKLIEKFLA
;
A
#
# COMPACT_ATOMS: atom_id res chain seq x y z
N MET A 1 -9.07 20.21 10.26
CA MET A 1 -7.84 19.78 9.57
C MET A 1 -7.57 18.38 10.05
N ILE A 2 -7.44 17.40 9.14
CA ILE A 2 -7.01 16.04 9.47
C ILE A 2 -5.55 16.15 9.89
N SER A 3 -5.23 15.85 11.15
CA SER A 3 -3.85 15.78 11.60
C SER A 3 -3.34 14.39 11.25
N SER A 4 -2.87 14.21 10.02
CA SER A 4 -2.25 12.96 9.60
C SER A 4 -0.84 12.88 10.19
N TYR A 5 -0.63 11.95 11.11
CA TYR A 5 0.69 11.55 11.56
C TYR A 5 1.09 10.24 10.88
N PRO A 6 2.39 9.93 10.79
CA PRO A 6 2.84 8.61 10.38
C PRO A 6 2.25 7.53 11.28
N VAL A 7 1.89 6.37 10.73
CA VAL A 7 1.27 5.28 11.47
C VAL A 7 2.14 4.06 11.35
N PHE A 8 2.63 3.56 12.46
CA PHE A 8 3.47 2.38 12.54
C PHE A 8 2.75 1.28 13.31
N VAL A 9 2.91 0.03 12.88
CA VAL A 9 2.39 -1.16 13.58
C VAL A 9 3.52 -2.15 13.81
N ILE A 10 3.40 -2.95 14.87
CA ILE A 10 4.37 -4.00 15.17
C ILE A 10 3.87 -5.30 14.57
N ARG A 11 4.61 -5.88 13.64
CA ARG A 11 4.35 -7.21 13.10
C ARG A 11 5.01 -8.26 14.00
N ILE A 12 4.25 -9.30 14.34
CA ILE A 12 4.73 -10.45 15.13
C ILE A 12 4.33 -11.73 14.41
N GLY A 13 5.32 -12.46 13.88
CA GLY A 13 5.09 -13.67 13.07
C GLY A 13 4.17 -13.41 11.86
N SER A 14 3.01 -14.09 11.84
CA SER A 14 1.99 -13.93 10.78
C SER A 14 0.97 -12.82 11.05
N GLY A 15 0.94 -12.25 12.26
CA GLY A 15 -0.04 -11.25 12.68
C GLY A 15 0.61 -9.92 13.06
N TYR A 16 -0.12 -9.13 13.85
CA TYR A 16 0.36 -7.86 14.38
C TYR A 16 0.05 -7.78 15.87
N ALA A 17 0.81 -6.95 16.59
CA ALA A 17 0.68 -6.79 18.02
C ALA A 17 -0.69 -6.19 18.38
N THR A 18 -1.42 -6.88 19.25
CA THR A 18 -2.71 -6.46 19.78
C THR A 18 -2.69 -6.53 21.31
N MET A 19 -3.62 -5.84 21.94
CA MET A 19 -3.85 -5.90 23.38
C MET A 19 -5.33 -6.02 23.67
N ALA A 20 -5.69 -6.64 24.79
CA ALA A 20 -7.04 -6.53 25.31
C ALA A 20 -7.30 -5.07 25.73
N THR A 21 -8.48 -4.56 25.41
CA THR A 21 -8.89 -3.22 25.87
C THR A 21 -9.18 -3.28 27.37
N PRO A 22 -8.73 -2.26 28.16
CA PRO A 22 -8.85 -2.28 29.62
C PRO A 22 -10.29 -2.45 30.14
N ASP A 23 -11.26 -1.95 29.38
CA ASP A 23 -12.68 -1.91 29.77
C ASP A 23 -13.51 -3.06 29.18
N SER A 24 -12.88 -4.04 28.52
CA SER A 24 -13.63 -5.14 27.89
C SER A 24 -14.10 -6.21 28.88
N PRO A 25 -15.31 -6.75 28.70
CA PRO A 25 -15.81 -7.83 29.53
C PRO A 25 -14.98 -9.11 29.34
N GLU A 26 -14.60 -9.78 30.44
CA GLU A 26 -13.75 -10.98 30.41
C GLU A 26 -14.32 -12.11 29.54
N GLU A 27 -15.66 -12.23 29.45
CA GLU A 27 -16.35 -13.24 28.65
C GLU A 27 -16.27 -12.98 27.14
N LYS A 28 -16.05 -11.73 26.74
CA LYS A 28 -15.91 -11.31 25.34
C LYS A 28 -14.88 -10.17 25.24
N PRO A 29 -13.58 -10.48 25.38
CA PRO A 29 -12.55 -9.47 25.35
C PRO A 29 -12.53 -8.79 23.99
N GLU A 30 -12.48 -7.46 24.01
CA GLU A 30 -12.30 -6.64 22.82
C GLU A 30 -10.83 -6.31 22.68
N PHE A 31 -10.32 -6.40 21.46
CA PHE A 31 -8.91 -6.17 21.19
C PHE A 31 -8.69 -4.83 20.51
N ALA A 32 -7.61 -4.18 20.90
CA ALA A 32 -7.05 -3.04 20.22
C ALA A 32 -5.78 -3.47 19.47
N ILE A 33 -5.58 -2.96 18.27
CA ILE A 33 -4.27 -3.08 17.61
C ILE A 33 -3.35 -1.95 18.06
N LEU A 34 -2.09 -2.29 18.30
CA LEU A 34 -1.07 -1.32 18.71
C LEU A 34 -0.58 -0.54 17.50
N VAL A 35 -0.71 0.79 17.59
CA VAL A 35 -0.30 1.76 16.58
C VAL A 35 0.62 2.79 17.24
N PHE A 36 1.66 3.20 16.52
CA PHE A 36 2.61 4.20 16.97
C PHE A 36 2.71 5.34 15.97
N THR A 37 2.90 6.54 16.47
CA THR A 37 3.03 7.76 15.67
C THR A 37 4.47 8.02 15.21
N ALA A 38 5.42 7.28 15.77
CA ALA A 38 6.82 7.26 15.40
C ALA A 38 7.42 5.85 15.50
N GLU A 39 8.32 5.50 14.58
CA GLU A 39 9.03 4.22 14.58
C GLU A 39 9.79 3.99 15.90
N ALA A 40 10.46 5.02 16.41
CA ALA A 40 11.19 4.96 17.67
C ALA A 40 10.30 4.65 18.89
N LEU A 41 9.02 5.03 18.88
CA LEU A 41 8.08 4.67 19.95
C LEU A 41 7.70 3.19 19.88
N ALA A 42 7.52 2.66 18.66
CA ALA A 42 7.29 1.24 18.45
C ALA A 42 8.50 0.40 18.90
N ASP A 43 9.72 0.83 18.54
CA ASP A 43 10.96 0.17 18.95
C ASP A 43 11.13 0.17 20.47
N ALA A 44 10.91 1.31 21.13
CA ALA A 44 10.98 1.41 22.58
C ALA A 44 9.96 0.50 23.27
N PHE A 45 8.75 0.39 22.70
CA PHE A 45 7.73 -0.53 23.20
C PHE A 45 8.13 -2.00 23.04
N ILE A 46 8.67 -2.38 21.87
CA ILE A 46 9.19 -3.73 21.61
C ILE A 46 10.26 -4.10 22.65
N GLU A 47 11.20 -3.20 22.92
CA GLU A 47 12.25 -3.39 23.90
C GLU A 47 11.70 -3.54 25.32
N ALA A 48 10.80 -2.63 25.74
CA ALA A 48 10.23 -2.63 27.09
C ALA A 48 9.40 -3.90 27.39
N VAL A 49 8.66 -4.40 26.41
CA VAL A 49 7.84 -5.61 26.54
C VAL A 49 8.65 -6.89 26.30
N GLY A 50 9.80 -6.79 25.63
CA GLY A 50 10.65 -7.94 25.30
C GLY A 50 10.08 -8.80 24.17
N ILE A 51 9.44 -8.19 23.17
CA ILE A 51 8.85 -8.92 22.03
C ILE A 51 9.95 -9.42 21.11
N GLN A 52 10.07 -10.74 20.95
CA GLN A 52 11.04 -11.36 20.05
C GLN A 52 10.51 -11.43 18.61
N ASP A 53 11.42 -11.36 17.64
CA ASP A 53 11.13 -11.47 16.19
C ASP A 53 10.06 -10.47 15.69
N ALA A 54 10.07 -9.26 16.23
CA ALA A 54 9.18 -8.16 15.84
C ALA A 54 9.77 -7.32 14.69
N ASP A 55 8.89 -6.80 13.82
CA ASP A 55 9.22 -5.89 12.71
C ASP A 55 8.28 -4.68 12.77
N VAL A 56 8.82 -3.46 12.75
CA VAL A 56 8.02 -2.23 12.72
C VAL A 56 7.65 -1.90 11.28
N ARG A 57 6.36 -1.63 11.04
CA ARG A 57 5.84 -1.36 9.70
C ARG A 57 5.09 -0.07 9.64
N PHE A 58 5.55 0.81 8.76
CA PHE A 58 4.82 2.00 8.37
C PHE A 58 3.59 1.66 7.51
N LEU A 59 2.44 2.22 7.87
CA LEU A 59 1.18 2.18 7.14
C LEU A 59 0.96 3.48 6.39
N ARG A 60 0.77 3.38 5.08
CA ARG A 60 0.62 4.55 4.19
C ARG A 60 -0.79 5.14 4.17
N ASN A 61 -1.80 4.30 4.40
CA ASN A 61 -3.20 4.65 4.21
C ASN A 61 -4.14 3.66 4.90
N GLU A 62 -5.42 4.00 4.96
CA GLU A 62 -6.50 3.20 5.55
C GLU A 62 -6.64 1.80 4.94
N ARG A 63 -6.29 1.60 3.66
CA ARG A 63 -6.33 0.27 3.03
C ARG A 63 -5.27 -0.66 3.60
N GLU A 64 -4.07 -0.14 3.88
CA GLU A 64 -3.03 -0.92 4.56
C GLU A 64 -3.46 -1.30 5.97
N LEU A 65 -4.10 -0.38 6.71
CA LEU A 65 -4.73 -0.71 8.00
C LEU A 65 -5.81 -1.79 7.85
N GLY A 66 -6.68 -1.71 6.84
CA GLY A 66 -7.67 -2.75 6.55
C GLY A 66 -7.07 -4.14 6.35
N ARG A 67 -5.92 -4.25 5.67
CA ARG A 67 -5.19 -5.52 5.53
C ARG A 67 -4.61 -6.03 6.84
N VAL A 68 -4.07 -5.12 7.65
CA VAL A 68 -3.53 -5.44 8.96
C VAL A 68 -4.64 -6.02 9.86
N LEU A 69 -5.84 -5.43 9.81
CA LEU A 69 -7.00 -5.90 10.56
C LEU A 69 -7.52 -7.26 10.03
N ALA A 70 -7.50 -7.47 8.71
CA ALA A 70 -8.02 -8.69 8.08
C ALA A 70 -7.25 -9.97 8.43
N VAL A 71 -6.01 -9.86 8.92
CA VAL A 71 -5.19 -11.02 9.33
C VAL A 71 -5.21 -11.27 10.83
N GLN A 72 -5.94 -10.45 11.60
CA GLN A 72 -6.03 -10.64 13.05
C GLN A 72 -6.91 -11.85 13.39
N PRO A 73 -6.49 -12.71 14.32
CA PRO A 73 -7.27 -13.87 14.73
C PRO A 73 -8.50 -13.48 15.56
N ALA A 74 -8.47 -12.34 16.24
CA ALA A 74 -9.55 -11.80 17.04
C ALA A 74 -10.13 -10.53 16.41
N GLU A 75 -11.39 -10.26 16.69
CA GLU A 75 -12.06 -9.02 16.27
C GLU A 75 -11.40 -7.83 16.97
N VAL A 76 -10.73 -6.99 16.17
CA VAL A 76 -10.15 -5.73 16.64
C VAL A 76 -11.18 -4.63 16.45
N THR A 77 -11.59 -4.00 17.56
CA THR A 77 -12.59 -2.93 17.57
C THR A 77 -11.97 -1.55 17.79
N HIS A 78 -10.75 -1.51 18.33
CA HIS A 78 -10.07 -0.29 18.74
C HIS A 78 -8.62 -0.19 18.21
N ILE A 79 -8.07 1.01 18.27
CA ILE A 79 -6.65 1.31 18.07
C ILE A 79 -6.07 1.78 19.40
N ALA A 80 -5.00 1.16 19.86
CA ALA A 80 -4.22 1.61 21.00
C ALA A 80 -3.02 2.41 20.47
N ILE A 81 -2.95 3.70 20.81
CA ILE A 81 -1.97 4.64 20.24
C ILE A 81 -0.87 4.93 21.25
N ASP A 82 0.38 4.83 20.79
CA ASP A 82 1.60 5.18 21.52
C ASP A 82 1.62 4.59 22.92
N SER A 83 1.25 3.31 23.02
CA SER A 83 1.20 2.62 24.30
C SER A 83 2.59 2.52 24.92
N VAL A 84 2.68 2.67 26.23
CA VAL A 84 3.93 2.61 27.00
C VAL A 84 3.77 1.64 28.16
N LEU A 85 4.80 0.83 28.42
CA LEU A 85 4.86 -0.02 29.60
C LEU A 85 5.65 0.71 30.70
N GLU A 86 4.96 1.16 31.75
CA GLU A 86 5.55 1.82 32.92
C GLU A 86 5.25 1.01 34.18
N ASP A 87 6.27 0.66 34.96
CA ASP A 87 6.13 -0.11 36.21
C ASP A 87 5.32 -1.42 36.07
N GLY A 88 5.36 -2.05 34.89
CA GLY A 88 4.60 -3.27 34.58
C GLY A 88 3.14 -3.03 34.21
N HIS A 89 2.71 -1.77 34.11
CA HIS A 89 1.37 -1.38 33.70
C HIS A 89 1.39 -0.75 32.30
N LEU A 90 0.47 -1.19 31.45
CA LEU A 90 0.31 -0.68 30.10
C LEU A 90 -0.54 0.59 30.13
N GLN A 91 0.07 1.73 29.80
CA GLN A 91 -0.65 2.98 29.59
C GLN A 91 -0.91 3.15 28.10
N THR A 92 -2.15 3.45 27.73
CA THR A 92 -2.53 3.63 26.32
C THR A 92 -3.70 4.59 26.18
N ASN A 93 -3.71 5.32 25.07
CA ASN A 93 -4.92 5.99 24.59
C ASN A 93 -5.58 5.09 23.56
N CYS A 94 -6.90 4.95 23.62
CA CYS A 94 -7.67 4.17 22.65
C CYS A 94 -8.53 5.09 21.80
N LEU A 95 -8.56 4.81 20.50
CA LEU A 95 -9.52 5.39 19.55
C LEU A 95 -10.31 4.27 18.90
N THR A 96 -11.50 4.58 18.41
CA THR A 96 -12.24 3.67 17.54
C THR A 96 -11.54 3.56 16.17
N LEU A 97 -11.76 2.45 15.47
CA LEU A 97 -11.32 2.32 14.06
C LEU A 97 -11.85 3.45 13.17
N TYR A 98 -13.07 3.91 13.44
CA TYR A 98 -13.70 4.99 12.68
C TYR A 98 -12.95 6.33 12.86
N GLU A 99 -12.62 6.70 14.10
CA GLU A 99 -11.85 7.92 14.39
C GLU A 99 -10.47 7.85 13.76
N MET A 100 -9.77 6.72 13.87
CA MET A 100 -8.47 6.53 13.25
C MET A 100 -8.51 6.76 11.74
N VAL A 101 -9.44 6.11 11.03
CA VAL A 101 -9.55 6.23 9.57
C VAL A 101 -9.94 7.63 9.14
N LYS A 102 -10.87 8.27 9.86
CA LYS A 102 -11.43 9.57 9.48
C LYS A 102 -10.49 10.74 9.79
N GLU A 103 -9.76 10.66 10.90
CA GLU A 103 -9.07 11.81 11.48
C GLU A 103 -7.55 11.73 11.37
N HIS A 104 -7.00 10.53 11.15
CA HIS A 104 -5.56 10.28 11.26
C HIS A 104 -4.94 9.53 10.08
N MET A 105 -5.73 8.81 9.27
CA MET A 105 -5.21 8.08 8.11
C MET A 105 -5.38 8.85 6.80
N PRO A 106 -4.36 8.87 5.92
CA PRO A 106 -4.54 9.23 4.54
C PRO A 106 -5.52 8.27 3.85
N LEU A 107 -6.45 8.81 3.06
CA LEU A 107 -7.36 8.01 2.24
C LEU A 107 -6.66 7.52 0.97
N ALA A 108 -6.79 6.23 0.67
CA ALA A 108 -6.30 5.56 -0.52
C ALA A 108 -7.18 5.93 -1.71
N ARG A 109 -6.86 7.07 -2.34
CA ARG A 109 -7.58 7.57 -3.52
C ARG A 109 -7.50 6.60 -4.70
N SER A 110 -6.33 6.01 -4.94
CA SER A 110 -6.14 5.08 -6.06
C SER A 110 -6.74 3.69 -5.77
N PRO A 111 -7.34 2.99 -6.74
CA PRO A 111 -7.90 1.65 -6.54
C PRO A 111 -6.84 0.55 -6.41
N TRP A 112 -5.55 0.89 -6.55
CA TRP A 112 -4.40 0.02 -6.36
C TRP A 112 -3.51 0.50 -5.20
N ASP A 113 -2.61 -0.37 -4.76
CA ASP A 113 -1.57 -0.05 -3.80
C ASP A 113 -0.27 0.33 -4.47
N TYR A 114 0.59 0.98 -3.69
CA TYR A 114 1.96 1.28 -4.07
C TYR A 114 2.93 0.30 -3.39
N PRO A 115 4.04 -0.06 -4.05
CA PRO A 115 4.45 0.42 -5.36
C PRO A 115 3.62 -0.14 -6.51
N VAL A 116 3.48 0.67 -7.55
CA VAL A 116 3.14 0.17 -8.89
C VAL A 116 4.41 -0.04 -9.69
N PHE A 117 4.31 -0.83 -10.75
CA PHE A 117 5.44 -1.28 -11.52
C PHE A 117 5.26 -0.92 -12.98
N LEU A 118 6.35 -0.51 -13.59
CA LEU A 118 6.48 -0.21 -15.01
C LEU A 118 7.62 -1.07 -15.57
N LEU A 119 7.63 -1.27 -16.89
CA LEU A 119 8.73 -1.93 -17.58
C LEU A 119 9.43 -0.89 -18.44
N ARG A 120 10.72 -0.65 -18.20
CA ARG A 120 11.51 0.39 -18.85
C ARG A 120 12.61 -0.22 -19.72
N GLN A 121 12.78 0.28 -20.92
CA GLN A 121 13.87 -0.08 -21.82
C GLN A 121 15.15 0.71 -21.52
N SER A 122 16.29 0.23 -22.01
CA SER A 122 17.60 0.88 -21.80
C SER A 122 17.72 2.26 -22.44
N ASP A 123 16.93 2.54 -23.48
CA ASP A 123 16.84 3.86 -24.12
C ASP A 123 15.91 4.84 -23.38
N GLY A 124 15.30 4.39 -22.28
CA GLY A 124 14.40 5.18 -21.45
C GLY A 124 12.92 5.05 -21.80
N GLN A 125 12.55 4.37 -22.88
CA GLN A 125 11.15 4.13 -23.23
C GLN A 125 10.49 3.15 -22.25
N PHE A 126 9.16 3.14 -22.20
CA PHE A 126 8.40 2.24 -21.34
C PHE A 126 7.57 1.28 -22.19
N ALA A 127 7.30 0.09 -21.64
CA ALA A 127 6.42 -0.87 -22.28
C ALA A 127 5.05 -0.24 -22.52
N ALA A 128 4.68 -0.17 -23.78
CA ALA A 128 3.42 0.37 -24.24
C ALA A 128 2.84 -0.53 -25.32
N ILE A 129 1.50 -0.53 -25.41
CA ILE A 129 0.74 -1.21 -26.44
C ILE A 129 0.45 -0.16 -27.51
N ALA A 130 1.00 -0.35 -28.71
CA ALA A 130 0.72 0.50 -29.83
C ALA A 130 -0.71 0.25 -30.36
N THR A 131 -1.43 1.33 -30.59
CA THR A 131 -2.73 1.32 -31.29
C THR A 131 -2.61 2.13 -32.57
N GLU A 132 -3.66 2.13 -33.41
CA GLU A 132 -3.66 2.91 -34.66
C GLU A 132 -3.46 4.43 -34.44
N LYS A 133 -3.76 4.95 -33.24
CA LYS A 133 -3.84 6.39 -32.97
C LYS A 133 -3.01 6.86 -31.78
N SER A 134 -2.56 5.95 -30.92
CA SER A 134 -1.85 6.31 -29.70
C SER A 134 -1.09 5.14 -29.09
N LEU A 135 -0.24 5.46 -28.13
CA LEU A 135 0.42 4.52 -27.23
C LEU A 135 -0.40 4.38 -25.95
N VAL A 136 -0.51 3.14 -25.46
CA VAL A 136 -1.14 2.84 -24.17
C VAL A 136 -0.07 2.27 -23.24
N LEU A 137 0.28 3.01 -22.19
CA LEU A 137 1.29 2.57 -21.22
C LEU A 137 0.83 1.33 -20.45
N ALA A 138 1.71 0.34 -20.31
CA ALA A 138 1.46 -0.80 -19.43
C ALA A 138 1.87 -0.46 -17.97
N LEU A 139 0.90 -0.47 -17.05
CA LEU A 139 1.13 -0.27 -15.62
C LEU A 139 0.66 -1.48 -14.83
N PHE A 140 1.48 -1.96 -13.91
CA PHE A 140 1.21 -3.17 -13.14
C PHE A 140 1.05 -2.84 -11.65
N THR A 141 0.01 -3.38 -11.04
CA THR A 141 -0.28 -3.18 -9.60
C THR A 141 0.41 -4.22 -8.72
N SER A 142 1.22 -5.12 -9.30
CA SER A 142 2.07 -6.03 -8.55
C SER A 142 3.32 -6.43 -9.34
N ASN A 143 4.40 -6.71 -8.60
CA ASN A 143 5.67 -7.18 -9.17
C ASN A 143 5.49 -8.47 -9.98
N GLN A 144 4.66 -9.39 -9.46
CA GLN A 144 4.42 -10.68 -10.10
C GLN A 144 3.82 -10.51 -11.49
N LYS A 145 2.78 -9.66 -11.64
CA LYS A 145 2.13 -9.40 -12.93
C LYS A 145 3.09 -8.75 -13.93
N ALA A 146 3.90 -7.80 -13.47
CA ALA A 146 4.91 -7.17 -14.32
C ALA A 146 5.95 -8.18 -14.83
N LYS A 147 6.41 -9.10 -13.98
CA LYS A 147 7.34 -10.17 -14.36
C LYS A 147 6.73 -11.14 -15.35
N GLU A 148 5.49 -11.56 -15.13
CA GLU A 148 4.75 -12.45 -16.02
C GLU A 148 4.57 -11.82 -17.41
N TYR A 149 4.16 -10.54 -17.46
CA TYR A 149 4.05 -9.82 -18.72
C TYR A 149 5.39 -9.68 -19.42
N ARG A 150 6.45 -9.27 -18.69
CA ARG A 150 7.81 -9.16 -19.23
C ARG A 150 8.28 -10.46 -19.87
N ALA A 151 8.02 -11.60 -19.23
CA ALA A 151 8.43 -12.92 -19.72
C ALA A 151 7.76 -13.31 -21.06
N ARG A 152 6.62 -12.70 -21.40
CA ARG A 152 5.87 -12.95 -22.63
C ARG A 152 6.17 -11.95 -23.75
N LEU A 153 6.98 -10.92 -23.50
CA LEU A 153 7.42 -10.00 -24.54
C LEU A 153 8.41 -10.71 -25.48
N GLU A 154 8.50 -10.26 -26.73
CA GLU A 154 9.44 -10.83 -27.71
C GLU A 154 10.91 -10.72 -27.27
N ARG A 155 11.24 -9.66 -26.51
CA ARG A 155 12.61 -9.39 -26.02
C ARG A 155 12.60 -9.03 -24.52
N PRO A 156 12.36 -9.99 -23.61
CA PRO A 156 12.22 -9.73 -22.18
C PRO A 156 13.45 -9.08 -21.53
N SER A 157 14.65 -9.37 -22.05
CA SER A 157 15.93 -8.86 -21.54
C SER A 157 16.10 -7.36 -21.76
N GLN A 158 15.39 -6.76 -22.71
CA GLN A 158 15.46 -5.32 -22.97
C GLN A 158 14.69 -4.48 -21.95
N TYR A 159 13.82 -5.10 -21.16
CA TYR A 159 12.98 -4.41 -20.20
C TYR A 159 13.46 -4.65 -18.77
N GLU A 160 13.58 -3.58 -18.01
CA GLU A 160 13.85 -3.59 -16.59
C GLU A 160 12.61 -3.19 -15.80
N LEU A 161 12.46 -3.78 -14.62
CA LEU A 161 11.36 -3.47 -13.73
C LEU A 161 11.64 -2.14 -13.02
N THR A 162 10.80 -1.14 -13.25
CA THR A 162 10.84 0.14 -12.53
C THR A 162 9.73 0.18 -11.49
N ARG A 163 10.07 0.57 -10.27
CA ARG A 163 9.13 0.70 -9.14
C ARG A 163 8.77 2.17 -8.95
N VAL A 164 7.48 2.44 -8.78
CA VAL A 164 6.95 3.75 -8.44
C VAL A 164 6.30 3.62 -7.08
N GLU A 165 6.91 4.21 -6.06
CA GLU A 165 6.61 3.95 -4.65
C GLU A 165 5.48 4.84 -4.10
N THR A 166 5.13 5.92 -4.80
CA THR A 166 4.13 6.89 -4.30
C THR A 166 3.21 7.42 -5.41
N PRO A 167 2.00 7.89 -5.05
CA PRO A 167 1.11 8.59 -5.98
C PRO A 167 1.74 9.80 -6.65
N SER A 168 2.51 10.59 -5.91
CA SER A 168 3.19 11.79 -6.45
C SER A 168 4.23 11.44 -7.50
N GLN A 169 5.03 10.39 -7.28
CA GLN A 169 5.98 9.90 -8.28
C GLN A 169 5.24 9.41 -9.55
N LEU A 170 4.11 8.73 -9.39
CA LEU A 170 3.32 8.28 -10.54
C LEU A 170 2.71 9.47 -11.29
N HIS A 171 2.19 10.46 -10.58
CA HIS A 171 1.65 11.68 -11.15
C HIS A 171 2.69 12.40 -12.03
N ASP A 172 3.88 12.64 -11.47
CA ASP A 172 4.94 13.36 -12.18
C ASP A 172 5.44 12.58 -13.39
N PHE A 173 5.57 11.26 -13.24
CA PHE A 173 5.89 10.37 -14.33
C PHE A 173 4.84 10.44 -15.45
N LEU A 174 3.54 10.33 -15.13
CA LEU A 174 2.47 10.37 -16.12
C LEU A 174 2.39 11.71 -16.85
N LYS A 175 2.71 12.83 -16.17
CA LYS A 175 2.82 14.16 -16.80
C LYS A 175 4.03 14.30 -17.73
N SER A 176 5.06 13.49 -17.53
CA SER A 176 6.28 13.51 -18.36
C SER A 176 6.17 12.65 -19.62
N LEU A 177 5.08 11.88 -19.78
CA LEU A 177 4.91 11.02 -20.94
C LEU A 177 4.75 11.83 -22.24
N PRO A 178 5.20 11.29 -23.38
CA PRO A 178 4.93 11.89 -24.69
C PRO A 178 3.42 12.06 -24.92
N GLU A 179 3.02 13.11 -25.66
CA GLU A 179 1.61 13.39 -25.97
C GLU A 179 0.89 12.22 -26.68
N GLU A 180 1.66 11.40 -27.39
CA GLU A 180 1.20 10.18 -28.05
C GLU A 180 0.69 9.11 -27.08
N THR A 181 1.05 9.20 -25.79
CA THR A 181 0.62 8.26 -24.75
C THR A 181 -0.68 8.73 -24.11
N SER A 182 -1.81 8.33 -24.70
CA SER A 182 -3.12 8.85 -24.30
C SER A 182 -3.76 8.11 -23.11
N ALA A 183 -3.31 6.88 -22.82
CA ALA A 183 -3.96 6.02 -21.83
C ALA A 183 -2.98 5.08 -21.12
N VAL A 184 -3.47 4.49 -20.02
CA VAL A 184 -2.80 3.48 -19.20
C VAL A 184 -3.65 2.22 -19.18
N ALA A 185 -3.06 1.09 -19.56
CA ALA A 185 -3.63 -0.24 -19.37
C ALA A 185 -3.15 -0.79 -18.02
N PHE A 186 -4.08 -1.18 -17.16
CA PHE A 186 -3.77 -1.77 -15.86
C PHE A 186 -3.65 -3.27 -15.97
N ASN A 187 -2.50 -3.79 -15.53
CA ASN A 187 -2.18 -5.22 -15.54
C ASN A 187 -2.51 -5.89 -16.88
N PRO A 188 -2.01 -5.36 -18.02
CA PRO A 188 -2.25 -6.01 -19.29
C PRO A 188 -1.61 -7.40 -19.29
N THR A 189 -2.14 -8.27 -20.14
CA THR A 189 -1.67 -9.63 -20.40
C THR A 189 -1.37 -9.78 -21.89
N ILE A 190 -0.58 -10.80 -22.23
CA ILE A 190 -0.30 -11.20 -23.61
C ILE A 190 -0.84 -12.61 -23.77
N ASP A 191 -1.85 -12.78 -24.61
CA ASP A 191 -2.48 -14.07 -24.88
C ASP A 191 -1.70 -14.85 -25.96
N ASP A 192 -1.97 -16.15 -26.07
CA ASP A 192 -1.36 -17.05 -27.07
C ASP A 192 -1.76 -16.57 -28.48
N GLY A 193 -0.84 -15.85 -29.13
CA GLY A 193 -1.09 -15.10 -30.36
C GLY A 193 -0.62 -13.64 -30.33
N SER A 194 0.13 -13.24 -29.30
CA SER A 194 0.70 -11.89 -29.14
C SER A 194 -0.35 -10.78 -29.01
N ARG A 195 -1.59 -11.13 -28.69
CA ARG A 195 -2.66 -10.16 -28.47
C ARG A 195 -2.53 -9.59 -27.07
N HIS A 196 -2.45 -8.27 -26.98
CA HIS A 196 -2.53 -7.58 -25.71
C HIS A 196 -3.98 -7.45 -25.27
N SER A 197 -4.25 -7.80 -24.02
CA SER A 197 -5.55 -7.67 -23.36
C SER A 197 -5.36 -6.96 -22.03
N ALA A 198 -6.32 -6.15 -21.60
CA ALA A 198 -6.30 -5.49 -20.29
C ALA A 198 -7.72 -5.45 -19.75
N VAL A 199 -7.87 -5.76 -18.46
CA VAL A 199 -9.18 -5.70 -17.78
C VAL A 199 -9.68 -4.27 -17.70
N GLN A 200 -8.76 -3.31 -17.56
CA GLN A 200 -9.08 -1.91 -17.42
C GLN A 200 -8.06 -1.05 -18.17
N CYS A 201 -8.58 -0.08 -18.91
CA CYS A 201 -7.81 0.98 -19.56
C CYS A 201 -8.40 2.34 -19.14
N MET A 202 -7.55 3.32 -18.89
CA MET A 202 -7.97 4.67 -18.48
C MET A 202 -7.11 5.72 -19.16
N GLU A 203 -7.74 6.80 -19.62
CA GLU A 203 -7.04 7.98 -20.13
C GLU A 203 -6.12 8.57 -19.05
N VAL A 204 -4.91 8.98 -19.45
CA VAL A 204 -3.91 9.53 -18.52
C VAL A 204 -4.46 10.72 -17.73
N ALA A 205 -5.15 11.65 -18.41
CA ALA A 205 -5.74 12.82 -17.78
C ALA A 205 -6.76 12.46 -16.68
N LYS A 206 -7.67 11.51 -16.97
CA LYS A 206 -8.69 11.03 -16.01
C LYS A 206 -8.07 10.30 -14.83
N LEU A 207 -7.01 9.53 -15.07
CA LEU A 207 -6.28 8.83 -14.02
C LEU A 207 -5.67 9.82 -13.04
N ILE A 208 -4.97 10.84 -13.56
CA ILE A 208 -4.38 11.91 -12.77
C ILE A 208 -5.45 12.63 -11.95
N GLU A 209 -6.50 13.11 -12.61
CA GLU A 209 -7.59 13.87 -11.97
C GLU A 209 -8.27 13.08 -10.84
N LYS A 210 -8.59 11.80 -11.08
CA LYS A 210 -9.41 11.02 -10.17
C LYS A 210 -8.64 10.43 -9.00
N PHE A 211 -7.37 10.05 -9.22
CA PHE A 211 -6.66 9.17 -8.30
C PHE A 211 -5.30 9.69 -7.84
N LEU A 212 -4.74 10.71 -8.51
CA LEU A 212 -3.40 11.24 -8.22
C LEU A 212 -3.38 12.76 -8.00
N ALA A 213 -4.56 13.37 -7.86
CA ALA A 213 -4.73 14.78 -7.48
C ALA A 213 -4.53 15.00 -5.97
#